data_AF-A0AAD5MXF6-F1
#
_entry.id   AF-A0AAD5MXF6-F1
#
_cell.length_a   1.000
_cell.length_b   1.000
_cell.length_c   1.000
_cell.angle_alpha   90.00
_cell.angle_beta   90.00
_cell.angle_gamma   90.00
#
_symmetry.space_group_name_H-M   'P 1'
#
loop_
_entity.id
_entity.type
_entity.pdbx_description
1 polymer ?
#
loop_
_entity_poly.entity_id
_entity_poly.type
_entity_poly.pdbx_seq_one_letter_code
_entity_poly.pdbx_strand_id
1 'polypeptide(L)'
;MSMGSDDLTQCVVDLGVLSEIIQLFERSKSTTVVEECCRLISNIIAGTQSQIQAVIDAGIMPFILKVLDSGDFKCQFEASWAVANLALGGTLKQVLCLLEENAIPILCAALAHSNVDLLNNILETLHTLLNAVSSCCPERFDEVRNSVEENGGLYRMERLQESESDKVYHTACRIITVFFDDEVNEEESKSSEESHLMDYSF
;
A
#
# COMPACT_ATOMS: atom_id res chain seq x y z
N MET A 1 18.43 3.57 14.13
CA MET A 1 18.60 4.86 13.43
C MET A 1 17.53 5.78 13.95
N SER A 2 17.88 6.92 14.56
CA SER A 2 16.89 7.87 15.06
C SER A 2 16.22 8.55 13.87
N MET A 3 14.93 8.27 13.64
CA MET A 3 14.08 9.18 12.85
C MET A 3 14.25 10.57 13.45
N GLY A 4 14.58 11.57 12.62
CA GLY A 4 14.53 12.96 13.06
C GLY A 4 13.12 13.27 13.57
N SER A 5 12.99 14.22 14.52
CA SER A 5 11.67 14.74 14.92
C SER A 5 10.88 15.09 13.67
N ASP A 6 9.56 14.89 13.68
CA ASP A 6 8.69 15.30 12.57
C ASP A 6 8.91 16.77 12.20
N ASP A 7 9.30 17.62 13.15
CA ASP A 7 9.68 19.02 12.92
C ASP A 7 10.90 19.17 11.97
N LEU A 8 11.91 18.31 12.11
CA LEU A 8 13.08 18.32 11.23
C LEU A 8 12.71 17.85 9.83
N THR A 9 11.86 16.82 9.72
CA THR A 9 11.30 16.36 8.45
C THR A 9 10.49 17.48 7.79
N GLN A 10 9.72 18.24 8.59
CA GLN A 10 8.95 19.37 8.09
C GLN A 10 9.86 20.48 7.55
N CYS A 11 10.93 20.84 8.27
CA CYS A 11 11.92 21.80 7.77
C CYS A 11 12.49 21.38 6.40
N VAL A 12 12.75 20.09 6.20
CA VAL A 12 13.26 19.55 4.93
C VAL A 12 12.22 19.69 3.81
N VAL A 13 10.95 19.42 4.09
CA VAL A 13 9.84 19.63 3.14
C VAL A 13 9.70 21.12 2.79
N ASP A 14 9.72 21.99 3.79
CA ASP A 14 9.56 23.45 3.64
C ASP A 14 10.71 24.10 2.84
N LEU A 15 11.89 23.47 2.82
CA LEU A 15 13.02 23.88 1.97
C LEU A 15 12.85 23.53 0.49
N GLY A 16 11.72 22.92 0.09
CA GLY A 16 11.39 22.64 -1.30
C GLY A 16 12.02 21.37 -1.86
N VAL A 17 12.47 20.45 -1.00
CA VAL A 17 13.18 19.22 -1.41
C VAL A 17 12.36 18.36 -2.39
N LEU A 18 11.03 18.35 -2.25
CA LEU A 18 10.13 17.53 -3.06
C LEU A 18 10.21 17.91 -4.55
N SER A 19 10.30 19.21 -4.84
CA SER A 19 10.45 19.72 -6.21
C SER A 19 11.78 19.32 -6.85
N GLU A 20 12.85 19.26 -6.05
CA GLU A 20 14.17 18.82 -6.53
C GLU A 20 14.20 17.30 -6.77
N ILE A 21 13.53 16.51 -5.91
CA ILE A 21 13.43 15.05 -6.08
C ILE A 21 12.72 14.69 -7.40
N ILE A 22 11.66 15.40 -7.78
CA ILE A 22 10.97 15.18 -9.06
C ILE A 22 11.94 15.40 -10.23
N GLN A 23 12.70 16.50 -10.21
CA GLN A 23 13.71 16.77 -11.24
C GLN A 23 14.80 15.68 -11.28
N LEU A 24 15.17 15.12 -10.12
CA LEU A 24 16.14 14.02 -10.06
C LEU A 24 15.56 12.73 -10.66
N PHE A 25 14.30 12.38 -10.37
CA PHE A 25 13.64 11.22 -10.98
C PHE A 25 13.56 11.34 -12.50
N GLU A 26 13.28 12.54 -13.02
CA GLU A 26 13.17 12.76 -14.47
C GLU A 26 14.51 12.73 -15.20
N ARG A 27 15.58 13.23 -14.57
CA ARG A 27 16.88 13.46 -15.22
C ARG A 27 17.91 12.37 -14.96
N SER A 28 17.79 11.65 -13.85
CA SER A 28 18.80 10.69 -13.43
C SER A 28 18.64 9.34 -14.12
N LYS A 29 19.77 8.80 -14.61
CA LYS A 29 19.88 7.39 -15.02
C LYS A 29 20.55 6.51 -13.95
N SER A 30 20.94 7.10 -12.82
CA SER A 30 21.66 6.42 -11.75
C SER A 30 20.67 5.77 -10.79
N THR A 31 20.71 4.44 -10.69
CA THR A 31 19.86 3.68 -9.76
C THR A 31 20.16 4.03 -8.31
N THR A 32 21.42 4.33 -7.96
CA THR A 32 21.79 4.82 -6.63
C THR A 32 21.07 6.13 -6.26
N VAL A 33 20.93 7.06 -7.21
CA VAL A 33 20.20 8.31 -6.93
C VAL A 33 18.71 8.03 -6.73
N VAL A 34 18.13 7.13 -7.53
CA VAL A 34 16.72 6.73 -7.42
C VAL A 34 16.44 6.02 -6.10
N GLU A 35 17.30 5.09 -5.69
CA GLU A 35 17.28 4.40 -4.40
C GLU A 35 17.25 5.40 -3.24
N GLU A 36 18.19 6.35 -3.24
CA GLU A 36 18.30 7.38 -2.20
C GLU A 36 17.11 8.33 -2.18
N CYS A 37 16.55 8.66 -3.35
CA CYS A 37 15.32 9.45 -3.44
C CYS A 37 14.13 8.68 -2.85
N CYS A 38 13.96 7.41 -3.20
CA CYS A 38 12.88 6.58 -2.65
C CYS A 38 12.99 6.45 -1.13
N ARG A 39 14.21 6.24 -0.63
CA ARG A 39 14.51 6.18 0.81
C ARG A 39 14.23 7.49 1.53
N LEU A 40 14.51 8.64 0.90
CA LEU A 40 14.16 9.94 1.47
C LEU A 40 12.63 10.12 1.52
N ILE A 41 11.93 9.80 0.43
CA ILE A 41 10.47 9.91 0.35
C ILE A 41 9.80 8.97 1.35
N SER A 42 10.26 7.73 1.50
CA SER A 42 9.68 6.79 2.47
C SER A 42 9.80 7.32 3.90
N ASN A 43 10.91 7.97 4.25
CA ASN A 43 11.10 8.61 5.55
C ASN A 43 10.21 9.85 5.76
N ILE A 44 9.91 10.63 4.72
CA ILE A 44 8.98 11.76 4.80
C ILE A 44 7.54 11.25 5.00
N ILE A 45 7.14 10.22 4.25
CA ILE A 45 5.79 9.61 4.35
C ILE A 45 5.58 8.95 5.72
N ALA A 46 6.65 8.43 6.34
CA ALA A 46 6.59 7.83 7.68
C ALA A 46 6.24 8.81 8.81
N GLY A 47 6.21 10.12 8.54
CA GLY A 47 5.87 11.15 9.52
C GLY A 47 4.38 11.45 9.60
N THR A 48 4.03 12.73 9.64
CA THR A 48 2.63 13.17 9.86
C THR A 48 1.78 13.10 8.59
N GLN A 49 0.45 13.07 8.75
CA GLN A 49 -0.48 13.15 7.62
C GLN A 49 -0.30 14.40 6.76
N SER A 50 0.19 15.51 7.32
CA SER A 50 0.53 16.72 6.56
C SER A 50 1.75 16.51 5.67
N GLN A 51 2.72 15.72 6.11
CA GLN A 51 3.91 15.37 5.33
C GLN A 51 3.55 14.39 4.22
N ILE A 52 2.70 13.41 4.51
CA ILE A 52 2.09 12.52 3.49
C ILE A 52 1.37 13.37 2.44
N GLN A 53 0.55 14.34 2.86
CA GLN A 53 -0.18 15.20 1.93
C GLN A 53 0.75 16.02 1.06
N ALA A 54 1.85 16.56 1.62
CA ALA A 54 2.83 17.31 0.84
C ALA A 54 3.47 16.46 -0.28
N VAL A 55 3.73 15.17 -0.03
CA VAL A 55 4.26 14.25 -1.05
C VAL A 55 3.23 13.96 -2.14
N ILE A 56 1.96 13.77 -1.76
CA ILE A 56 0.84 13.57 -2.70
C ILE A 56 0.66 14.83 -3.57
N ASP A 57 0.58 16.01 -2.95
CA ASP A 57 0.37 17.29 -3.64
C ASP A 57 1.53 17.65 -4.57
N ALA A 58 2.75 17.20 -4.25
CA ALA A 58 3.92 17.33 -5.13
C ALA A 58 3.85 16.41 -6.36
N GLY A 59 2.93 15.45 -6.43
CA GLY A 59 2.82 14.52 -7.55
C GLY A 59 3.93 13.46 -7.58
N ILE A 60 4.46 13.08 -6.41
CA ILE A 60 5.58 12.12 -6.29
C ILE A 60 5.11 10.66 -6.36
N MET A 61 3.88 10.37 -5.92
CA MET A 61 3.38 8.99 -5.85
C MET A 61 3.41 8.23 -7.20
N PRO A 62 3.07 8.83 -8.35
CA PRO A 62 3.22 8.18 -9.65
C PRO A 62 4.66 7.72 -9.94
N PHE A 63 5.67 8.47 -9.49
CA PHE A 63 7.08 8.10 -9.67
C PHE A 63 7.45 6.93 -8.77
N ILE A 64 7.02 6.95 -7.49
CA ILE A 64 7.25 5.85 -6.55
C ILE A 64 6.63 4.56 -7.08
N LEU A 65 5.39 4.62 -7.56
CA LEU A 65 4.70 3.48 -8.15
C LEU A 65 5.41 2.94 -9.40
N LYS A 66 5.87 3.83 -10.29
CA LYS A 66 6.67 3.44 -11.45
C LYS A 66 7.99 2.75 -11.06
N VAL A 67 8.66 3.25 -10.01
CA VAL A 67 9.90 2.64 -9.50
C VAL A 67 9.61 1.26 -8.89
N LEU A 68 8.49 1.10 -8.17
CA LEU A 68 8.08 -0.20 -7.64
C LEU A 68 7.80 -1.21 -8.76
N ASP A 69 7.18 -0.77 -9.86
CA ASP A 69 6.86 -1.62 -11.02
C ASP A 69 8.10 -2.05 -11.82
N SER A 70 9.04 -1.12 -12.06
CA SER A 70 10.08 -1.31 -13.09
C SER A 70 11.52 -1.00 -12.66
N GLY A 71 11.73 -0.61 -11.41
CA GLY A 71 13.06 -0.35 -10.85
C GLY A 71 13.89 -1.62 -10.67
N ASP A 72 15.19 -1.44 -10.39
CA ASP A 72 15.98 -2.56 -9.89
C ASP A 72 15.53 -2.95 -8.47
N PHE A 73 15.93 -4.13 -8.01
CA PHE A 73 15.46 -4.68 -6.73
C PHE A 73 15.62 -3.69 -5.56
N LYS A 74 16.73 -2.95 -5.48
CA LYS A 74 16.96 -2.00 -4.39
C LYS A 74 16.00 -0.82 -4.46
N CYS A 75 15.82 -0.26 -5.65
CA CYS A 75 14.85 0.82 -5.87
C CYS A 75 13.42 0.36 -5.57
N GLN A 76 13.04 -0.84 -6.03
CA GLN A 76 11.73 -1.43 -5.74
C GLN A 76 11.51 -1.63 -4.24
N PHE A 77 12.53 -2.11 -3.52
CA PHE A 77 12.45 -2.31 -2.08
C PHE A 77 12.19 -0.99 -1.35
N GLU A 78 12.95 0.06 -1.64
CA GLU A 78 12.75 1.39 -1.03
C GLU A 78 11.41 2.03 -1.45
N ALA A 79 11.00 1.88 -2.71
CA ALA A 79 9.70 2.36 -3.18
C ALA A 79 8.54 1.63 -2.48
N SER A 80 8.68 0.32 -2.22
CA SER A 80 7.66 -0.46 -1.50
C SER A 80 7.45 0.06 -0.07
N TRP A 81 8.50 0.53 0.60
CA TRP A 81 8.38 1.15 1.92
C TRP A 81 7.63 2.48 1.89
N ALA A 82 7.83 3.29 0.84
CA ALA A 82 7.08 4.52 0.67
C ALA A 82 5.57 4.24 0.53
N VAL A 83 5.18 3.23 -0.25
CA VAL A 83 3.78 2.82 -0.41
C VAL A 83 3.22 2.26 0.90
N ALA A 84 3.96 1.40 1.59
CA ALA A 84 3.57 0.83 2.87
C ALA A 84 3.33 1.90 3.95
N ASN A 85 4.23 2.88 4.06
CA ASN A 85 4.11 3.97 5.02
C ASN A 85 2.87 4.84 4.74
N LEU A 86 2.52 5.07 3.47
CA LEU A 86 1.30 5.80 3.12
C LEU A 86 0.06 5.00 3.51
N ALA A 87 0.03 3.71 3.18
CA ALA A 87 -1.09 2.83 3.52
C ALA A 87 -1.34 2.76 5.05
N LEU A 88 -0.26 2.73 5.85
CA LEU A 88 -0.33 2.62 7.31
C LEU A 88 -0.60 3.94 8.02
N GLY A 89 0.04 5.04 7.60
CA GLY A 89 -0.01 6.35 8.28
C GLY A 89 -1.00 7.34 7.68
N GLY A 90 -1.48 7.08 6.46
CA GLY A 90 -2.36 7.97 5.71
C GLY A 90 -3.80 7.99 6.23
N THR A 91 -4.49 9.09 5.98
CA THR A 91 -5.95 9.14 6.10
C THR A 91 -6.62 8.30 5.01
N LEU A 92 -7.89 7.92 5.21
CA LEU A 92 -8.67 7.25 4.18
C LEU A 92 -8.63 7.98 2.83
N LYS A 93 -8.75 9.32 2.84
CA LYS A 93 -8.68 10.12 1.61
C LYS A 93 -7.34 9.95 0.89
N GLN A 94 -6.23 9.93 1.63
CA GLN A 94 -4.88 9.75 1.07
C GLN A 94 -4.68 8.33 0.53
N VAL A 95 -5.22 7.32 1.23
CA VAL A 95 -5.26 5.93 0.77
C VAL A 95 -6.06 5.80 -0.54
N LEU A 96 -7.23 6.44 -0.63
CA LEU A 96 -8.04 6.43 -1.86
C LEU A 96 -7.30 7.11 -3.02
N CYS A 97 -6.59 8.22 -2.78
CA CYS A 97 -5.73 8.83 -3.80
C CYS A 97 -4.65 7.86 -4.29
N LEU A 98 -4.02 7.10 -3.39
CA LEU A 98 -3.04 6.07 -3.78
C LEU A 98 -3.67 4.98 -4.67
N LEU A 99 -4.89 4.54 -4.36
CA LEU A 99 -5.61 3.54 -5.17
C LEU A 99 -5.95 4.07 -6.56
N GLU A 100 -6.34 5.34 -6.67
CA GLU A 100 -6.63 6.02 -7.94
C GLU A 100 -5.39 6.15 -8.85
N GLU A 101 -4.18 6.10 -8.29
CA GLU A 101 -2.90 6.10 -9.03
C GLU A 101 -2.47 4.70 -9.51
N ASN A 102 -3.38 3.72 -9.59
CA ASN A 102 -3.13 2.33 -10.00
C ASN A 102 -2.16 1.55 -9.09
N ALA A 103 -2.21 1.78 -7.78
CA ALA A 103 -1.38 1.04 -6.83
C ALA A 103 -1.70 -0.47 -6.83
N ILE A 104 -2.96 -0.88 -7.01
CA ILE A 104 -3.37 -2.30 -6.92
C ILE A 104 -2.70 -3.18 -7.99
N PRO A 105 -2.76 -2.86 -9.30
CA PRO A 105 -2.03 -3.63 -10.31
C PRO A 105 -0.54 -3.81 -10.01
N ILE A 106 0.12 -2.74 -9.55
CA ILE A 106 1.56 -2.72 -9.28
C ILE A 106 1.90 -3.60 -8.08
N LEU A 107 1.12 -3.51 -7.00
CA LEU A 107 1.28 -4.38 -5.83
C LEU A 107 1.04 -5.85 -6.19
N CYS A 108 0.03 -6.14 -7.02
CA CYS A 108 -0.24 -7.50 -7.50
C CYS A 108 0.92 -8.05 -8.35
N ALA A 109 1.51 -7.23 -9.22
CA ALA A 109 2.69 -7.62 -10.00
C ALA A 109 3.89 -7.91 -9.09
N ALA A 110 4.10 -7.11 -8.04
CA ALA A 110 5.19 -7.29 -7.09
C ALA A 110 5.11 -8.59 -6.27
N LEU A 111 3.94 -9.22 -6.15
CA LEU A 111 3.81 -10.56 -5.54
C LEU A 111 4.53 -11.67 -6.32
N ALA A 112 5.02 -11.40 -7.54
CA ALA A 112 5.83 -12.34 -8.31
C ALA A 112 7.31 -12.37 -7.90
N HIS A 113 7.76 -11.49 -7.00
CA HIS A 113 9.13 -11.50 -6.50
C HIS A 113 9.43 -12.74 -5.65
N SER A 114 10.69 -13.16 -5.63
CA SER A 114 11.15 -14.27 -4.76
C SER A 114 11.74 -13.80 -3.42
N ASN A 115 11.94 -12.49 -3.25
CA ASN A 115 12.50 -11.94 -2.03
C ASN A 115 11.44 -11.88 -0.92
N VAL A 116 11.68 -12.61 0.17
CA VAL A 116 10.74 -12.77 1.29
C VAL A 116 10.42 -11.44 1.98
N ASP A 117 11.40 -10.56 2.16
CA ASP A 117 11.18 -9.27 2.85
C ASP A 117 10.30 -8.34 2.03
N LEU A 118 10.56 -8.25 0.72
CA LEU A 118 9.72 -7.50 -0.21
C LEU A 118 8.31 -8.08 -0.26
N LEU A 119 8.16 -9.41 -0.41
CA LEU A 119 6.85 -10.07 -0.43
C LEU A 119 6.05 -9.79 0.84
N ASN A 120 6.67 -9.89 2.01
CA ASN A 120 6.03 -9.56 3.27
C ASN A 120 5.56 -8.11 3.29
N ASN A 121 6.39 -7.17 2.83
CA ASN A 121 6.01 -5.76 2.79
C ASN A 121 4.82 -5.51 1.84
N ILE A 122 4.82 -6.12 0.65
CA ILE A 122 3.74 -6.00 -0.33
C ILE A 122 2.43 -6.62 0.21
N LEU A 123 2.51 -7.80 0.82
CA LEU A 123 1.34 -8.46 1.40
C LEU A 123 0.74 -7.65 2.57
N GLU A 124 1.56 -7.15 3.50
CA GLU A 124 1.06 -6.29 4.58
C GLU A 124 0.46 -4.98 4.05
N THR A 125 1.05 -4.41 2.99
CA THR A 125 0.50 -3.23 2.32
C THR A 125 -0.87 -3.53 1.71
N LEU A 126 -1.00 -4.63 0.94
CA LEU A 126 -2.27 -5.05 0.37
C LEU A 126 -3.33 -5.32 1.43
N HIS A 127 -2.97 -6.03 2.51
CA HIS A 127 -3.86 -6.25 3.64
C HIS A 127 -4.35 -4.94 4.24
N THR A 128 -3.44 -3.99 4.48
CA THR A 128 -3.77 -2.68 5.07
C THR A 128 -4.72 -1.90 4.18
N LEU A 129 -4.46 -1.85 2.86
CA LEU A 129 -5.32 -1.16 1.91
C LEU A 129 -6.71 -1.79 1.83
N LEU A 130 -6.80 -3.11 1.71
CA LEU A 130 -8.07 -3.83 1.67
C LEU A 130 -8.86 -3.62 2.96
N ASN A 131 -8.21 -3.72 4.12
CA ASN A 131 -8.85 -3.49 5.42
C ASN A 131 -9.37 -2.06 5.58
N ALA A 132 -8.59 -1.06 5.13
CA ALA A 132 -8.99 0.34 5.19
C ALA A 132 -10.22 0.62 4.32
N VAL A 133 -10.26 0.05 3.11
CA VAL A 133 -11.40 0.23 2.20
C VAL A 133 -12.62 -0.56 2.69
N SER A 134 -12.46 -1.81 3.10
CA SER A 134 -13.59 -2.63 3.61
C SER A 134 -14.24 -1.99 4.83
N SER A 135 -13.45 -1.42 5.74
CA SER A 135 -13.96 -0.84 6.99
C SER A 135 -14.57 0.55 6.80
N CYS A 136 -14.04 1.36 5.88
CA CYS A 136 -14.36 2.80 5.82
C CYS A 136 -15.09 3.24 4.54
N CYS A 137 -15.00 2.47 3.45
CA CYS A 137 -15.68 2.71 2.17
C CYS A 137 -16.19 1.39 1.55
N PRO A 138 -17.15 0.70 2.18
CA PRO A 138 -17.65 -0.59 1.68
C PRO A 138 -18.16 -0.51 0.23
N GLU A 139 -18.68 0.64 -0.18
CA GLU A 139 -19.17 0.89 -1.55
C GLU A 139 -18.08 0.81 -2.62
N ARG A 140 -16.81 1.03 -2.24
CA ARG A 140 -15.65 0.88 -3.13
C ARG A 140 -14.91 -0.44 -2.94
N PHE A 141 -15.27 -1.23 -1.92
CA PHE A 141 -14.54 -2.45 -1.60
C PHE A 141 -14.63 -3.48 -2.71
N ASP A 142 -15.82 -3.71 -3.28
CA ASP A 142 -15.99 -4.63 -4.40
C ASP A 142 -15.14 -4.24 -5.61
N GLU A 143 -15.03 -2.94 -5.92
CA GLU A 143 -14.18 -2.43 -7.02
C GLU A 143 -12.70 -2.78 -6.77
N VAL A 144 -12.20 -2.51 -5.56
CA VAL A 144 -10.81 -2.79 -5.20
C VAL A 144 -10.53 -4.29 -5.15
N ARG A 145 -11.45 -5.09 -4.59
CA ARG A 145 -11.35 -6.55 -4.53
C ARG A 145 -11.29 -7.14 -5.94
N ASN A 146 -12.21 -6.75 -6.82
CA ASN A 146 -12.22 -7.21 -8.22
C ASN A 146 -10.94 -6.79 -8.94
N SER A 147 -10.43 -5.58 -8.69
CA SER A 147 -9.14 -5.13 -9.25
C SER A 147 -7.98 -6.03 -8.81
N VAL A 148 -7.95 -6.50 -7.55
CA VAL A 148 -6.93 -7.48 -7.10
C VAL A 148 -7.05 -8.80 -7.86
N GLU A 149 -8.26 -9.31 -8.09
CA GLU A 149 -8.48 -10.56 -8.83
C GLU A 149 -8.09 -10.44 -10.30
N GLU A 150 -8.56 -9.39 -10.99
CA GLU A 150 -8.31 -9.14 -12.42
C GLU A 150 -6.82 -8.97 -12.71
N ASN A 151 -6.06 -8.39 -11.78
CA ASN A 151 -4.61 -8.24 -11.88
C ASN A 151 -3.84 -9.49 -11.41
N GLY A 152 -4.53 -10.59 -11.13
CA GLY A 152 -3.97 -11.89 -10.73
C GLY A 152 -3.36 -11.88 -9.33
N GLY A 153 -3.73 -10.94 -8.47
CA GLY A 153 -3.28 -10.86 -7.10
C GLY A 153 -3.71 -12.08 -6.30
N LEU A 154 -4.99 -12.47 -6.40
CA LEU A 154 -5.53 -13.66 -5.72
C LEU A 154 -4.76 -14.93 -6.08
N TYR A 155 -4.61 -15.23 -7.38
CA TYR A 155 -3.83 -16.37 -7.86
C TYR A 155 -2.38 -16.39 -7.32
N ARG A 156 -1.71 -15.22 -7.26
CA ARG A 156 -0.36 -15.14 -6.71
C ARG A 156 -0.35 -15.40 -5.21
N MET A 157 -1.32 -14.87 -4.46
CA MET A 157 -1.44 -15.13 -3.02
C MET A 157 -1.72 -16.60 -2.72
N GLU A 158 -2.55 -17.28 -3.52
CA GLU A 158 -2.79 -18.73 -3.40
C GLU A 158 -1.48 -19.51 -3.56
N ARG A 159 -0.66 -19.16 -4.56
CA ARG A 159 0.67 -19.78 -4.74
C ARG A 159 1.62 -19.51 -3.57
N LEU A 160 1.51 -18.34 -2.93
CA LEU A 160 2.32 -17.99 -1.77
C LEU A 160 1.94 -18.82 -0.52
N GLN A 161 0.82 -19.53 -0.53
CA GLN A 161 0.50 -20.54 0.50
C GLN A 161 1.42 -21.79 0.44
N GLU A 162 2.25 -21.93 -0.59
CA GLU A 162 3.30 -22.95 -0.68
C GLU A 162 4.68 -22.42 -0.24
N SER A 163 4.76 -21.16 0.22
CA SER A 163 6.03 -20.54 0.62
C SER A 163 6.64 -21.21 1.84
N GLU A 164 7.97 -21.36 1.83
CA GLU A 164 8.75 -21.81 3.01
C GLU A 164 8.78 -20.76 4.13
N SER A 165 8.44 -19.50 3.83
CA SER A 165 8.38 -18.44 4.84
C SER A 165 7.02 -18.47 5.54
N ASP A 166 7.02 -18.84 6.81
CA ASP A 166 5.82 -18.81 7.66
C ASP A 166 5.11 -17.45 7.58
N LYS A 167 5.85 -16.35 7.60
CA LYS A 167 5.24 -15.01 7.57
C LYS A 167 4.50 -14.74 6.26
N VAL A 168 5.12 -15.08 5.12
CA VAL A 168 4.50 -14.94 3.80
C VAL A 168 3.26 -15.82 3.68
N TYR A 169 3.38 -17.08 4.11
CA TYR A 169 2.27 -18.04 4.14
C TYR A 169 1.08 -17.50 4.95
N HIS A 170 1.30 -17.14 6.22
CA HIS A 170 0.22 -16.73 7.10
C HIS A 170 -0.42 -15.42 6.66
N THR A 171 0.36 -14.45 6.16
CA THR A 171 -0.21 -13.18 5.67
C THR A 171 -1.02 -13.40 4.39
N ALA A 172 -0.56 -14.24 3.45
CA ALA A 172 -1.33 -14.58 2.26
C ALA A 172 -2.65 -15.30 2.59
N CYS A 173 -2.61 -16.30 3.47
CA CYS A 173 -3.81 -16.98 3.98
C CYS A 173 -4.78 -15.99 4.62
N ARG A 174 -4.28 -15.10 5.49
CA ARG A 174 -5.10 -14.08 6.14
C ARG A 174 -5.83 -13.19 5.14
N ILE A 175 -5.15 -12.72 4.10
CA ILE A 175 -5.78 -11.86 3.08
C ILE A 175 -6.88 -12.62 2.34
N ILE A 176 -6.61 -13.86 1.92
CA ILE A 176 -7.58 -14.68 1.20
C ILE A 176 -8.82 -14.92 2.06
N THR A 177 -8.65 -15.42 3.29
CA THR A 177 -9.77 -15.74 4.18
C THR A 177 -10.59 -14.51 4.57
N VAL A 178 -9.96 -13.35 4.78
CA VAL A 178 -10.69 -12.16 5.25
C VAL A 178 -11.41 -11.42 4.11
N PHE A 179 -10.84 -11.40 2.90
CA PHE A 179 -11.35 -10.52 1.84
C PHE A 179 -11.91 -11.23 0.61
N PHE A 180 -11.58 -12.50 0.39
CA PHE A 180 -11.91 -13.25 -0.83
C PHE A 180 -12.67 -14.56 -0.57
N ASP A 181 -12.85 -14.95 0.70
CA ASP A 181 -13.64 -16.14 1.04
C ASP A 181 -15.11 -15.74 1.26
N ASP A 182 -15.98 -16.21 0.36
CA ASP A 182 -17.40 -15.86 0.35
C ASP A 182 -18.18 -16.43 1.56
N GLU A 183 -17.71 -17.54 2.16
CA GLU A 183 -18.38 -18.16 3.31
C GLU A 183 -18.33 -17.27 4.57
N VAL A 184 -17.27 -16.47 4.73
CA VAL A 184 -17.11 -15.54 5.86
C VAL A 184 -17.91 -14.25 5.65
N ASN A 185 -17.99 -13.76 4.42
CA ASN A 185 -18.73 -12.55 4.07
C ASN A 185 -20.27 -12.73 4.16
N GLU A 186 -20.77 -13.95 3.96
CA GLU A 186 -22.19 -14.28 4.16
C GLU A 186 -22.62 -14.31 5.63
N GLU A 187 -21.73 -14.61 6.58
CA GLU A 187 -22.06 -14.64 8.01
C GLU A 187 -22.12 -13.22 8.62
N GLU A 188 -21.22 -12.32 8.20
CA GLU A 188 -21.24 -10.92 8.64
C GLU A 188 -22.47 -10.17 8.11
N SER A 189 -22.87 -10.42 6.85
CA SER A 189 -24.09 -9.85 6.27
C SER A 189 -25.36 -10.35 6.96
N LYS A 190 -25.46 -11.64 7.28
CA LYS A 190 -26.59 -12.22 8.05
C LYS A 190 -26.67 -11.66 9.48
N SER A 191 -25.53 -11.49 10.15
CA SER A 191 -25.50 -10.91 11.52
C SER A 191 -25.93 -9.42 11.54
N SER A 192 -25.59 -8.68 10.48
CA SER A 192 -25.95 -7.27 10.31
C SER A 192 -27.45 -7.11 10.04
N GLU A 193 -28.04 -7.99 9.22
CA GLU A 193 -29.49 -8.00 8.96
C GLU A 193 -30.32 -8.47 10.16
N GLU A 194 -29.86 -9.45 10.94
CA GLU A 194 -30.55 -9.90 12.17
C GLU A 194 -30.55 -8.82 13.26
N SER A 195 -29.45 -8.06 13.41
CA SER A 195 -29.40 -6.93 14.33
C SER A 195 -30.37 -5.80 13.93
N HIS A 196 -30.55 -5.56 12.63
CA HIS A 196 -31.49 -4.58 12.12
C HIS A 196 -32.97 -5.00 12.27
N LEU A 197 -33.28 -6.30 12.23
CA LEU A 197 -34.63 -6.82 12.42
C LEU A 197 -35.09 -6.85 13.89
N MET A 198 -34.16 -6.93 14.84
CA MET A 198 -34.49 -6.85 16.27
C MET A 198 -34.90 -5.44 16.73
N ASP A 199 -34.46 -4.39 16.04
CA ASP A 199 -34.85 -2.99 16.34
C ASP A 199 -36.28 -2.62 15.93
N TYR A 200 -36.95 -3.47 15.13
CA TYR A 200 -38.34 -3.24 14.67
C TYR A 200 -39.37 -4.20 15.27
N SER A 201 -38.98 -5.03 16.24
CA SER A 201 -39.87 -5.98 16.89
C SER A 201 -40.41 -5.41 18.22
N PHE A 202 -41.53 -4.66 18.15
CA PHE A 202 -42.38 -4.30 19.30
C PHE A 202 -43.68 -5.09 19.31
#